data_AF-A0A519D4R6-F1
#
_entry.id   AF-A0A519D4R6-F1
#
_cell.length_a   1.000
_cell.length_b   1.000
_cell.length_c   1.000
_cell.angle_alpha   90.00
_cell.angle_beta   90.00
_cell.angle_gamma   90.00
#
_symmetry.space_group_name_H-M   'P 1'
#
loop_
_entity.id
_entity.type
_entity.pdbx_description
1 polymer ?
#
loop_
_entity_poly.entity_id
_entity_poly.type
_entity_poly.pdbx_seq_one_letter_code
_entity_poly.pdbx_strand_id
1 'polypeptide(L)'
;MTNKKSSNDQTGVMSIWKKRSERERRIDILMEIRTEYAGRAMTRTIVAVLIVSGSLMGLLSGFLLLSNNPDDLLSSSLFKSDDYVDISGHALHNESGEGVAGVAITLSDPKTGALIDKTTSDANGFYRFENMLAKRLDMTAVKDGFKTIHRTFTPSQTGEVPLTMHEGDGVEEEIIEEPNSILSAAVTVSTIVAIITILTAFIGLYAAHEARRGKRYRKTQYLAGISLCSRGFIIFGPILILMGMILMMMVKEQFADHAVDERTKSAGDDS
;
A
#
# COMPACT_ATOMS: atom_id res chain seq x y z
N MET A 1 -73.63 -16.11 -25.49
CA MET A 1 -72.55 -15.29 -24.90
C MET A 1 -72.21 -15.82 -23.53
N THR A 2 -71.41 -16.87 -23.42
CA THR A 2 -70.95 -17.36 -22.12
C THR A 2 -69.63 -18.10 -22.30
N ASN A 3 -68.74 -17.92 -21.32
CA ASN A 3 -67.59 -18.77 -21.04
C ASN A 3 -66.24 -18.50 -21.73
N LYS A 4 -65.80 -17.23 -21.80
CA LYS A 4 -64.36 -16.90 -21.99
C LYS A 4 -63.71 -16.22 -20.78
N LYS A 5 -64.50 -15.75 -19.81
CA LYS A 5 -64.00 -15.05 -18.61
C LYS A 5 -63.56 -15.99 -17.48
N SER A 6 -64.11 -17.21 -17.40
CA SER A 6 -63.80 -18.18 -16.33
C SER A 6 -62.44 -18.89 -16.50
N SER A 7 -61.98 -19.07 -17.74
CA SER A 7 -60.73 -19.81 -18.01
C SER A 7 -59.49 -18.98 -17.66
N ASN A 8 -59.52 -17.65 -17.88
CA ASN A 8 -58.38 -16.78 -17.64
C ASN A 8 -58.16 -16.44 -16.15
N ASP A 9 -59.22 -16.53 -15.34
CA ASP A 9 -59.15 -16.30 -13.90
C ASP A 9 -58.61 -17.55 -13.17
N GLN A 10 -59.00 -18.75 -13.62
CA GLN A 10 -58.48 -20.01 -13.08
C GLN A 10 -56.99 -20.22 -13.37
N THR A 11 -56.49 -19.81 -14.53
CA THR A 11 -55.04 -19.88 -14.85
C THR A 11 -54.23 -18.92 -14.01
N GLY A 12 -54.73 -17.70 -13.76
CA GLY A 12 -54.14 -16.72 -12.87
C GLY A 12 -54.03 -17.25 -11.43
N VAL A 13 -55.15 -17.75 -10.89
CA VAL A 13 -55.22 -18.33 -9.55
C VAL A 13 -54.29 -19.54 -9.42
N MET A 14 -54.28 -20.46 -10.40
CA MET A 14 -53.41 -21.64 -10.38
C MET A 14 -51.91 -21.28 -10.45
N SER A 15 -51.54 -20.22 -11.19
CA SER A 15 -50.16 -19.72 -11.23
C SER A 15 -49.70 -19.11 -9.90
N ILE A 16 -50.62 -18.47 -9.17
CA ILE A 16 -50.38 -17.91 -7.84
C ILE A 16 -50.21 -19.03 -6.81
N TRP A 17 -51.06 -20.06 -6.85
CA TRP A 17 -50.92 -21.25 -6.00
C TRP A 17 -49.62 -22.02 -6.27
N LYS A 18 -49.23 -22.16 -7.54
CA LYS A 18 -47.96 -22.80 -7.89
C LYS A 18 -46.76 -22.03 -7.32
N LYS A 19 -46.70 -20.70 -7.54
CA LYS A 19 -45.65 -19.82 -6.97
C LYS A 19 -45.65 -19.77 -5.44
N ARG A 20 -46.82 -19.93 -4.81
CA ARG A 20 -46.94 -19.98 -3.35
C ARG A 20 -46.38 -21.30 -2.82
N SER A 21 -46.76 -22.42 -3.43
CA SER A 21 -46.26 -23.75 -3.06
C SER A 21 -44.74 -23.90 -3.28
N GLU A 22 -44.18 -23.30 -4.33
CA GLU A 22 -42.73 -23.27 -4.56
C GLU A 22 -42.00 -22.44 -3.51
N ARG A 23 -42.59 -21.34 -3.05
CA ARG A 23 -42.03 -20.51 -1.97
C ARG A 23 -42.08 -21.22 -0.62
N GLU A 24 -43.19 -21.88 -0.32
CA GLU A 24 -43.35 -22.65 0.92
C GLU A 24 -42.38 -23.83 0.95
N ARG A 25 -42.26 -24.61 -0.12
CA ARG A 25 -41.22 -25.66 -0.24
C ARG A 25 -39.80 -25.12 -0.08
N ARG A 26 -39.49 -23.96 -0.66
CA ARG A 26 -38.18 -23.31 -0.46
C ARG A 26 -37.95 -22.92 1.00
N ILE A 27 -38.98 -22.45 1.71
CA ILE A 27 -38.89 -22.08 3.13
C ILE A 27 -38.68 -23.33 4.00
N ASP A 28 -39.39 -24.42 3.71
CA ASP A 28 -39.25 -25.68 4.45
C ASP A 28 -37.86 -26.28 4.26
N ILE A 29 -37.36 -26.30 3.02
CA ILE A 29 -35.97 -26.70 2.71
C ILE A 29 -34.98 -25.81 3.47
N LEU A 30 -35.19 -24.49 3.51
CA LEU A 30 -34.32 -23.57 4.25
C LEU A 30 -34.39 -23.75 5.77
N MET A 31 -35.54 -24.15 6.33
CA MET A 31 -35.70 -24.47 7.75
C MET A 31 -35.03 -25.78 8.13
N GLU A 32 -35.18 -26.83 7.31
CA GLU A 32 -34.54 -28.13 7.50
C GLU A 32 -33.01 -28.01 7.44
N ILE A 33 -32.52 -27.27 6.44
CA ILE A 33 -31.13 -26.81 6.33
C ILE A 33 -30.71 -26.10 7.63
N ARG A 34 -31.48 -25.13 8.13
CA ARG A 34 -31.11 -24.39 9.34
C ARG A 34 -30.85 -25.28 10.56
N THR A 35 -31.62 -26.35 10.74
CA THR A 35 -31.46 -27.30 11.85
C THR A 35 -30.27 -28.24 11.66
N GLU A 36 -29.93 -28.63 10.43
CA GLU A 36 -28.77 -29.47 10.11
C GLU A 36 -27.44 -28.69 10.21
N TYR A 37 -27.51 -27.36 10.12
CA TYR A 37 -26.33 -26.48 10.05
C TYR A 37 -25.66 -26.20 11.40
N ALA A 38 -26.29 -26.57 12.52
CA ALA A 38 -25.74 -26.33 13.87
C ALA A 38 -24.44 -27.12 14.13
N GLY A 39 -24.30 -28.34 13.59
CA GLY A 39 -23.06 -29.13 13.65
C GLY A 39 -22.04 -28.79 12.55
N ARG A 40 -22.52 -28.35 11.37
CA ARG A 40 -21.67 -28.02 10.21
C ARG A 40 -20.97 -26.65 10.34
N ALA A 41 -21.46 -25.76 11.20
CA ALA A 41 -20.91 -24.42 11.45
C ALA A 41 -19.45 -24.39 11.94
N MET A 42 -18.97 -25.45 12.61
CA MET A 42 -17.60 -25.52 13.12
C MET A 42 -16.56 -25.50 11.98
N THR A 43 -16.81 -26.23 10.90
CA THR A 43 -15.91 -26.27 9.73
C THR A 43 -15.83 -24.93 9.00
N ARG A 44 -16.97 -24.25 8.79
CA ARG A 44 -17.02 -22.87 8.28
C ARG A 44 -16.36 -21.86 9.21
N THR A 45 -16.37 -22.12 10.51
CA THR A 45 -15.65 -21.29 11.48
C THR A 45 -14.15 -21.47 11.33
N ILE A 46 -13.66 -22.70 11.13
CA ILE A 46 -12.24 -22.98 10.84
C ILE A 46 -11.81 -22.29 9.53
N VAL A 47 -12.61 -22.40 8.46
CA VAL A 47 -12.39 -21.68 7.20
C VAL A 47 -12.25 -20.17 7.44
N ALA A 48 -13.19 -19.59 8.18
CA ALA A 48 -13.17 -18.16 8.49
C ALA A 48 -11.97 -17.76 9.34
N VAL A 49 -11.55 -18.59 10.31
CA VAL A 49 -10.37 -18.32 11.13
C VAL A 49 -9.12 -18.27 10.26
N LEU A 50 -8.92 -19.23 9.35
CA LEU A 50 -7.76 -19.27 8.45
C LEU A 50 -7.67 -18.02 7.57
N ILE A 51 -8.80 -17.62 6.97
CA ILE A 51 -8.89 -16.41 6.14
C ILE A 51 -8.61 -15.15 6.98
N VAL A 52 -9.19 -15.05 8.18
CA VAL A 52 -8.94 -13.92 9.09
C VAL A 52 -7.47 -13.85 9.48
N SER A 53 -6.85 -14.97 9.86
CA SER A 53 -5.45 -14.97 10.26
C SER A 53 -4.52 -14.53 9.12
N GLY A 54 -4.77 -14.98 7.89
CA GLY A 54 -3.97 -14.54 6.75
C GLY A 54 -4.21 -13.07 6.38
N SER A 55 -5.45 -12.61 6.48
CA SER A 55 -5.83 -11.21 6.28
C SER A 55 -5.22 -10.29 7.35
N LEU A 56 -5.19 -10.74 8.61
CA LEU A 56 -4.63 -9.97 9.73
C LEU A 56 -3.10 -9.85 9.60
N MET A 57 -2.41 -10.91 9.19
CA MET A 57 -0.99 -10.83 8.83
C MET A 57 -0.74 -9.85 7.68
N GLY A 58 -1.66 -9.79 6.71
CA GLY A 58 -1.58 -8.83 5.62
C GLY A 58 -1.80 -7.38 6.06
N LEU A 59 -2.77 -7.14 6.95
CA LEU A 59 -2.96 -5.85 7.61
C LEU A 59 -1.69 -5.41 8.35
N LEU A 60 -1.11 -6.31 9.16
CA LEU A 60 0.12 -6.04 9.90
C LEU A 60 1.28 -5.70 8.97
N SER A 61 1.48 -6.49 7.91
CA SER A 61 2.50 -6.25 6.88
C SER A 61 2.30 -4.91 6.16
N GLY A 62 1.06 -4.59 5.78
CA GLY A 62 0.72 -3.32 5.15
C GLY A 62 0.98 -2.11 6.05
N PHE A 63 0.67 -2.22 7.35
CA PHE A 63 1.01 -1.17 8.31
C PHE A 63 2.52 -1.00 8.52
N LEU A 64 3.28 -2.10 8.54
CA LEU A 64 4.75 -2.04 8.65
C LEU A 64 5.40 -1.37 7.43
N LEU A 65 4.84 -1.57 6.23
CA LEU A 65 5.30 -0.87 5.02
C LEU A 65 5.03 0.65 5.08
N LEU A 66 3.94 1.07 5.72
CA LEU A 66 3.64 2.50 5.94
C LEU A 66 4.47 3.11 7.08
N SER A 67 4.81 2.34 8.11
CA SER A 67 5.54 2.85 9.28
C SER A 67 7.03 3.08 9.02
N ASN A 68 7.57 2.64 7.89
CA ASN A 68 9.01 2.71 7.64
C ASN A 68 9.51 4.13 7.31
N ASN A 69 8.62 5.12 7.10
CA ASN A 69 8.96 6.56 7.17
C ASN A 69 7.69 7.46 7.10
N PRO A 70 7.12 7.93 8.23
CA PRO A 70 5.93 8.81 8.21
C PRO A 70 6.23 10.24 7.74
N ASP A 71 7.44 10.76 7.93
CA ASP A 71 7.82 12.12 7.53
C ASP A 71 7.94 12.25 6.00
N ASP A 72 8.33 11.16 5.33
CA ASP A 72 8.51 11.11 3.87
C ASP A 72 7.18 10.90 3.11
N LEU A 73 6.13 10.50 3.84
CA LEU A 73 4.76 10.36 3.34
C LEU A 73 4.10 11.74 3.19
N LEU A 74 4.53 12.72 3.98
CA LEU A 74 4.09 14.11 3.90
C LEU A 74 4.88 14.92 2.85
N SER A 75 6.13 14.53 2.52
CA SER A 75 6.95 15.17 1.48
C SER A 75 6.65 14.64 0.06
N SER A 76 5.85 13.58 -0.07
CA SER A 76 5.62 12.82 -1.30
C SER A 76 4.77 13.53 -2.37
N SER A 77 5.24 14.65 -2.94
CA SER A 77 4.76 15.31 -4.18
C SER A 77 3.31 15.84 -4.20
N LEU A 78 2.39 15.23 -3.44
CA LEU A 78 1.00 15.60 -3.24
C LEU A 78 0.87 16.82 -2.31
N PHE A 79 1.85 17.02 -1.43
CA PHE A 79 2.01 18.19 -0.58
C PHE A 79 3.41 18.76 -0.82
N LYS A 80 3.61 19.42 -1.97
CA LYS A 80 4.85 20.13 -2.24
C LYS A 80 4.89 21.42 -1.42
N SER A 81 5.22 21.31 -0.13
CA SER A 81 5.73 22.44 0.64
C SER A 81 7.11 22.80 0.11
N ASP A 82 7.39 24.10 -0.03
CA ASP A 82 8.78 24.54 -0.20
C ASP A 82 9.53 24.18 1.09
N ASP A 83 10.19 23.03 1.10
CA ASP A 83 11.00 22.60 2.24
C ASP A 83 12.21 23.52 2.36
N TYR A 84 12.36 24.10 3.54
CA TYR A 84 13.52 24.86 3.94
C TYR A 84 14.39 23.98 4.82
N VAL A 85 15.69 23.92 4.50
CA VAL A 85 16.69 23.12 5.21
C VAL A 85 17.89 23.98 5.55
N ASP A 86 18.60 23.62 6.61
CA ASP A 86 19.88 24.23 6.95
C ASP A 86 21.00 23.45 6.26
N ILE A 87 21.91 24.16 5.62
CA ILE A 87 23.09 23.62 4.91
C ILE A 87 24.28 23.85 5.83
N SER A 88 24.98 22.79 6.23
CA SER A 88 26.17 22.94 7.06
C SER A 88 27.22 21.89 6.71
N GLY A 89 28.49 22.27 6.84
CA GLY A 89 29.60 21.38 6.54
C GLY A 89 30.92 21.91 7.07
N HIS A 90 31.99 21.18 6.76
CA HIS A 90 33.36 21.57 7.08
C HIS A 90 34.19 21.65 5.81
N ALA A 91 34.98 22.71 5.69
CA ALA A 91 36.09 22.80 4.75
C ALA A 91 37.33 22.18 5.39
N LEU A 92 37.84 21.10 4.81
CA LEU A 92 38.94 20.32 5.35
C LEU A 92 40.12 20.30 4.36
N HIS A 93 41.33 20.33 4.88
CA HIS A 93 42.55 20.18 4.09
C HIS A 93 42.68 18.74 3.60
N ASN A 94 42.94 18.53 2.30
CA ASN A 94 42.99 17.19 1.72
C ASN A 94 44.02 16.25 2.39
N GLU A 95 45.21 16.75 2.74
CA GLU A 95 46.28 15.91 3.27
C GLU A 95 46.24 15.73 4.79
N SER A 96 45.92 16.79 5.52
CA SER A 96 45.98 16.80 6.99
C SER A 96 44.62 16.51 7.64
N GLY A 97 43.52 16.68 6.91
CA GLY A 97 42.16 16.58 7.43
C GLY A 97 41.77 17.70 8.40
N GLU A 98 42.62 18.72 8.55
CA GLU A 98 42.37 19.86 9.44
C GLU A 98 41.40 20.87 8.81
N GLY A 99 40.64 21.58 9.65
CA GLY A 99 39.71 22.62 9.22
C GLY A 99 40.43 23.80 8.56
N VAL A 100 39.99 24.20 7.37
CA VAL A 100 40.52 25.35 6.65
C VAL A 100 39.68 26.58 6.96
N ALA A 101 40.28 27.54 7.68
CA ALA A 101 39.61 28.76 8.07
C ALA A 101 39.60 29.84 6.98
N GLY A 102 38.53 30.63 6.94
CA GLY A 102 38.42 31.78 6.04
C GLY A 102 38.24 31.41 4.57
N VAL A 103 37.62 30.26 4.28
CA VAL A 103 37.19 29.88 2.93
C VAL A 103 35.91 30.65 2.62
N ALA A 104 35.91 31.43 1.54
CA ALA A 104 34.73 32.17 1.10
C ALA A 104 33.79 31.23 0.34
N ILE A 105 32.57 31.06 0.81
CA ILE A 105 31.60 30.11 0.25
C ILE A 105 30.37 30.89 -0.22
N THR A 106 30.00 30.72 -1.48
CA THR A 106 28.85 31.41 -2.10
C THR A 106 27.89 30.40 -2.70
N LEU A 107 26.60 30.58 -2.47
CA LEU A 107 25.52 29.81 -3.08
C LEU A 107 24.84 30.63 -4.17
N SER A 108 24.59 29.99 -5.30
CA SER A 108 23.96 30.61 -6.47
C SER A 108 22.94 29.70 -7.13
N ASP A 109 22.00 30.31 -7.85
CA ASP A 109 21.02 29.57 -8.64
C ASP A 109 21.68 29.03 -9.93
N PRO A 110 21.67 27.71 -10.16
CA PRO A 110 22.33 27.09 -11.32
C PRO A 110 21.75 27.51 -12.67
N LYS A 111 20.51 28.03 -12.71
CA LYS A 111 19.84 28.45 -13.95
C LYS A 111 20.07 29.92 -14.27
N THR A 112 20.09 30.76 -13.24
CA THR A 112 20.14 32.21 -13.41
C THR A 112 21.50 32.81 -13.06
N GLY A 113 22.36 32.06 -12.36
CA GLY A 113 23.61 32.53 -11.80
C GLY A 113 23.43 33.57 -10.69
N ALA A 114 22.20 33.78 -10.21
CA ALA A 114 21.91 34.76 -9.18
C ALA A 114 22.50 34.32 -7.85
N LEU A 115 23.18 35.25 -7.15
CA LEU A 115 23.66 35.02 -5.79
C LEU A 115 22.46 34.83 -4.86
N ILE A 116 22.44 33.71 -4.14
CA ILE A 116 21.43 33.38 -3.14
C ILE A 116 21.93 33.81 -1.77
N ASP A 117 23.12 33.35 -1.37
CA ASP A 117 23.73 33.71 -0.10
C ASP A 117 25.25 33.50 -0.11
N LYS A 118 25.94 34.00 0.91
CA LYS A 118 27.39 33.83 1.11
C LYS A 118 27.75 33.71 2.59
N THR A 119 28.73 32.87 2.87
CA THR A 119 29.29 32.70 4.21
C THR A 119 30.81 32.51 4.14
N THR A 120 31.44 32.35 5.29
CA THR A 120 32.88 32.10 5.40
C THR A 120 33.13 31.05 6.47
N SER A 121 34.04 30.12 6.21
CA SER A 121 34.38 29.08 7.18
C SER A 121 35.09 29.65 8.42
N ASP A 122 34.77 29.09 9.59
CA ASP A 122 35.36 29.48 10.87
C ASP A 122 36.76 28.85 11.12
N ALA A 123 37.31 29.03 12.32
CA ALA A 123 38.62 28.49 12.71
C ALA A 123 38.73 26.96 12.60
N ASN A 124 37.61 26.23 12.69
CA ASN A 124 37.54 24.78 12.55
C ASN A 124 37.09 24.36 11.14
N GLY A 125 37.05 25.30 10.19
CA GLY A 125 36.56 25.07 8.84
C GLY A 125 35.04 24.92 8.73
N PHE A 126 34.28 25.12 9.81
CA PHE A 126 32.83 24.96 9.79
C PHE A 126 32.15 26.13 9.07
N TYR A 127 31.13 25.82 8.28
CA TYR A 127 30.27 26.81 7.64
C TYR A 127 28.79 26.40 7.76
N ARG A 128 27.90 27.38 7.73
CA ARG A 128 26.45 27.16 7.78
C ARG A 128 25.68 28.21 6.98
N PHE A 129 24.62 27.77 6.34
CA PHE A 129 23.53 28.58 5.81
C PHE A 129 22.22 28.10 6.42
N GLU A 130 21.37 29.03 6.80
CA GLU A 130 20.11 28.74 7.47
C GLU A 130 18.94 29.02 6.54
N ASN A 131 17.89 28.23 6.66
CA ASN A 131 16.62 28.45 5.96
C ASN A 131 16.81 28.55 4.42
N MET A 132 17.46 27.54 3.84
CA MET A 132 17.67 27.42 2.40
C MET A 132 16.61 26.55 1.75
N LEU A 133 16.10 26.98 0.60
CA LEU A 133 15.17 26.17 -0.19
C LEU A 133 15.86 24.88 -0.65
N ALA A 134 15.24 23.73 -0.39
CA ALA A 134 15.69 22.41 -0.84
C ALA A 134 15.52 22.23 -2.36
N LYS A 135 16.26 23.03 -3.14
CA LYS A 135 16.30 23.02 -4.59
C LYS A 135 17.76 22.89 -5.03
N ARG A 136 18.00 22.57 -6.30
CA ARG A 136 19.35 22.46 -6.84
C ARG A 136 20.08 23.80 -6.73
N LEU A 137 21.26 23.79 -6.11
CA LEU A 137 22.12 24.95 -5.88
C LEU A 137 23.53 24.70 -6.44
N ASP A 138 24.18 25.78 -6.85
CA ASP A 138 25.61 25.81 -7.15
C ASP A 138 26.36 26.52 -6.04
N MET A 139 27.29 25.82 -5.40
CA MET A 139 28.20 26.34 -4.39
C MET A 139 29.59 26.56 -4.98
N THR A 140 30.14 27.73 -4.71
CA THR A 140 31.53 28.07 -5.05
C THR A 140 32.30 28.34 -3.78
N ALA A 141 33.40 27.63 -3.57
CA ALA A 141 34.30 27.82 -2.43
C ALA A 141 35.67 28.29 -2.91
N VAL A 142 36.14 29.43 -2.39
CA VAL A 142 37.38 30.10 -2.81
C VAL A 142 38.27 30.37 -1.60
N LYS A 143 39.56 30.03 -1.73
CA LYS A 143 40.60 30.35 -0.76
C LYS A 143 41.96 30.47 -1.46
N ASP A 144 42.72 31.52 -1.14
CA ASP A 144 44.07 31.70 -1.67
C ASP A 144 44.97 30.52 -1.30
N GLY A 145 45.73 30.03 -2.30
CA GLY A 145 46.59 28.84 -2.16
C GLY A 145 45.87 27.51 -2.38
N PHE A 146 44.54 27.53 -2.60
CA PHE A 146 43.73 26.35 -2.88
C PHE A 146 42.99 26.47 -4.20
N LYS A 147 42.68 25.32 -4.79
CA LYS A 147 41.80 25.24 -5.95
C LYS A 147 40.40 25.69 -5.58
N THR A 148 39.75 26.39 -6.51
CA THR A 148 38.36 26.80 -6.36
C THR A 148 37.46 25.60 -6.58
N ILE A 149 36.57 25.31 -5.63
CA ILE A 149 35.62 24.20 -5.74
C ILE A 149 34.30 24.74 -6.25
N HIS A 150 33.80 24.18 -7.35
CA HIS A 150 32.46 24.41 -7.88
C HIS A 150 31.63 23.14 -7.66
N ARG A 151 30.66 23.21 -6.75
CA ARG A 151 29.83 22.07 -6.37
C ARG A 151 28.37 22.30 -6.70
N THR A 152 27.80 21.46 -7.55
CA THR A 152 26.35 21.42 -7.79
C THR A 152 25.74 20.32 -6.93
N PHE A 153 24.73 20.65 -6.12
CA PHE A 153 24.04 19.68 -5.26
C PHE A 153 22.58 20.10 -4.98
N THR A 154 21.82 19.19 -4.37
CA THR A 154 20.50 19.51 -3.79
C THR A 154 20.63 19.33 -2.27
N PRO A 155 20.30 20.34 -1.45
CA PRO A 155 20.35 20.24 0.01
C PRO A 155 19.45 19.10 0.53
N SER A 156 19.98 18.27 1.43
CA SER A 156 19.25 17.18 2.09
C SER A 156 19.50 17.17 3.59
N GLN A 157 18.60 16.56 4.38
CA GLN A 157 18.73 16.50 5.84
C GLN A 157 19.82 15.51 6.33
N THR A 158 20.45 14.74 5.43
CA THR A 158 21.29 13.58 5.80
C THR A 158 22.75 13.94 6.08
N GLY A 159 23.06 15.22 6.26
CA GLY A 159 24.43 15.72 6.38
C GLY A 159 25.10 15.86 5.02
N GLU A 160 25.86 16.93 4.83
CA GLU A 160 26.52 17.23 3.57
C GLU A 160 27.95 16.69 3.54
N VAL A 161 28.40 16.31 2.35
CA VAL A 161 29.79 15.91 2.10
C VAL A 161 30.69 17.13 2.41
N PRO A 162 31.78 16.97 3.19
CA PRO A 162 32.68 18.08 3.48
C PRO A 162 33.31 18.65 2.20
N LEU A 163 33.75 19.90 2.25
CA LEU A 163 34.55 20.51 1.19
C LEU A 163 36.00 20.10 1.39
N THR A 164 36.57 19.35 0.45
CA THR A 164 37.97 18.91 0.53
C THR A 164 38.85 19.87 -0.27
N MET A 165 39.62 20.69 0.43
CA MET A 165 40.44 21.75 -0.18
C MET A 165 41.77 21.17 -0.66
N HIS A 166 42.00 21.21 -1.98
CA HIS A 166 43.25 20.84 -2.62
C HIS A 166 44.14 22.06 -2.87
N GLU A 167 45.42 21.97 -2.52
CA GLU A 167 46.38 23.04 -2.78
C GLU A 167 46.63 23.25 -4.29
N GLY A 168 46.94 24.49 -4.65
CA GLY A 168 47.34 24.91 -6.00
C GLY A 168 46.29 25.73 -6.75
N ASP A 169 46.60 26.05 -8.01
CA ASP A 169 45.74 26.86 -8.87
C ASP A 169 44.82 25.99 -9.73
N GLY A 170 43.58 26.43 -9.91
CA GLY A 170 42.61 25.77 -10.80
C GLY A 170 41.18 25.76 -10.24
N VAL A 171 40.28 25.11 -10.99
CA VAL A 171 38.89 24.87 -10.60
C VAL A 171 38.65 23.36 -10.55
N GLU A 172 38.02 22.91 -9.48
CA GLU A 172 37.57 21.54 -9.27
C GLU A 172 36.05 21.50 -9.33
N GLU A 173 35.49 20.77 -10.29
CA GLU A 173 34.05 20.62 -10.45
C GLU A 173 33.59 19.33 -9.76
N GLU A 174 32.70 19.49 -8.79
CA GLU A 174 32.07 18.40 -8.06
C GLU A 174 30.57 18.38 -8.35
N ILE A 175 30.08 17.27 -8.88
CA ILE A 175 28.65 17.07 -9.05
C ILE A 175 28.22 16.05 -7.99
N ILE A 176 27.59 16.54 -6.92
CA ILE A 176 26.96 15.67 -5.94
C ILE A 176 25.54 15.43 -6.43
N GLU A 177 25.39 14.43 -7.29
CA GLU A 177 24.07 13.89 -7.57
C GLU A 177 23.56 13.20 -6.31
N GLU A 178 22.50 13.76 -5.76
CA GLU A 178 21.64 13.04 -4.82
C GLU A 178 21.30 11.65 -5.41
N PRO A 179 21.42 10.55 -4.65
CA PRO A 179 20.96 9.22 -5.07
C PRO A 179 19.41 9.10 -5.18
N ASN A 180 18.69 10.20 -5.42
CA ASN A 180 17.31 10.37 -4.97
C ASN A 180 16.24 10.03 -6.02
N SER A 181 16.64 9.59 -7.24
CA SER A 181 15.66 9.06 -8.19
C SER A 181 15.16 7.66 -7.82
N ILE A 182 16.01 6.82 -7.20
CA ILE A 182 15.64 5.45 -6.84
C ILE A 182 14.89 5.38 -5.52
N LEU A 183 15.23 6.26 -4.56
CA LEU A 183 14.62 6.26 -3.24
C LEU A 183 13.16 6.73 -3.29
N SER A 184 12.88 7.85 -3.97
CA SER A 184 11.51 8.37 -4.15
C SER A 184 10.60 7.42 -4.95
N ALA A 185 11.14 6.78 -5.99
CA ALA A 185 10.44 5.77 -6.76
C ALA A 185 10.13 4.53 -5.92
N ALA A 186 11.08 4.06 -5.11
CA ALA A 186 10.90 2.92 -4.21
C ALA A 186 9.85 3.20 -3.12
N VAL A 187 9.86 4.40 -2.53
CA VAL A 187 8.87 4.82 -1.51
C VAL A 187 7.46 4.90 -2.09
N THR A 188 7.32 5.46 -3.30
CA THR A 188 6.03 5.53 -4.01
C THR A 188 5.46 4.13 -4.28
N VAL A 189 6.31 3.22 -4.78
CA VAL A 189 5.92 1.83 -5.02
C VAL A 189 5.53 1.13 -3.71
N SER A 190 6.30 1.33 -2.64
CA SER A 190 6.01 0.76 -1.31
C SER A 190 4.65 1.23 -0.77
N THR A 191 4.36 2.52 -0.90
CA THR A 191 3.10 3.12 -0.41
C THR A 191 1.88 2.59 -1.17
N ILE A 192 1.96 2.52 -2.50
CA ILE A 192 0.90 1.94 -3.33
C ILE A 192 0.67 0.48 -2.96
N VAL A 193 1.74 -0.30 -2.82
CA VAL A 193 1.67 -1.70 -2.43
C VAL A 193 1.06 -1.85 -1.03
N ALA A 194 1.42 -0.98 -0.08
CA ALA A 194 0.88 -1.01 1.28
C ALA A 194 -0.63 -0.73 1.31
N ILE A 195 -1.10 0.29 0.58
CA ILE A 195 -2.53 0.62 0.49
C ILE A 195 -3.31 -0.54 -0.14
N ILE A 196 -2.84 -1.10 -1.26
CA ILE A 196 -3.48 -2.25 -1.91
C ILE A 196 -3.51 -3.46 -0.96
N THR A 197 -2.43 -3.68 -0.22
CA THR A 197 -2.30 -4.76 0.76
C THR A 197 -3.34 -4.62 1.88
N ILE A 198 -3.54 -3.41 2.41
CA ILE A 198 -4.53 -3.13 3.45
C ILE A 198 -5.96 -3.31 2.90
N LEU A 199 -6.25 -2.79 1.71
CA LEU A 199 -7.58 -2.94 1.10
C LEU A 199 -7.93 -4.41 0.85
N THR A 200 -6.98 -5.20 0.33
CA THR A 200 -7.18 -6.63 0.08
C THR A 200 -7.29 -7.43 1.38
N ALA A 201 -6.62 -7.02 2.47
CA ALA A 201 -6.82 -7.57 3.81
C ALA A 201 -8.25 -7.39 4.31
N PHE A 202 -8.82 -6.18 4.16
CA PHE A 202 -10.20 -5.92 4.56
C PHE A 202 -11.21 -6.74 3.75
N ILE A 203 -10.95 -6.94 2.45
CA ILE A 203 -11.75 -7.84 1.61
C ILE A 203 -11.72 -9.26 2.17
N GLY A 204 -10.57 -9.72 2.67
CA GLY A 204 -10.43 -11.02 3.32
C GLY A 204 -11.21 -11.15 4.63
N LEU A 205 -11.19 -10.12 5.49
CA LEU A 205 -12.03 -10.09 6.70
C LEU A 205 -13.52 -10.15 6.35
N TYR A 206 -13.93 -9.42 5.31
CA TYR A 206 -15.30 -9.46 4.81
C TYR A 206 -15.66 -10.85 4.22
N ALA A 207 -14.73 -11.48 3.48
CA ALA A 207 -14.89 -12.84 2.97
C ALA A 207 -15.08 -13.86 4.09
N ALA A 208 -14.30 -13.76 5.17
CA ALA A 208 -14.43 -14.63 6.33
C ALA A 208 -15.79 -14.48 7.03
N HIS A 209 -16.31 -13.26 7.12
CA HIS A 209 -17.66 -13.02 7.61
C HIS A 209 -18.73 -13.64 6.71
N GLU A 210 -18.56 -13.56 5.39
CA GLU A 210 -19.48 -14.18 4.44
C GLU A 210 -19.41 -15.72 4.47
N ALA A 211 -18.22 -16.28 4.69
CA ALA A 211 -18.02 -17.72 4.93
C ALA A 211 -18.76 -18.19 6.20
N ARG A 212 -18.71 -17.40 7.28
CA ARG A 212 -19.51 -17.64 8.50
C ARG A 212 -21.01 -17.47 8.29
N ARG A 213 -21.47 -16.77 7.27
CA ARG A 213 -22.90 -16.67 6.94
C ARG A 213 -23.39 -17.81 6.05
N GLY A 214 -22.52 -18.40 5.23
CA GLY A 214 -22.86 -19.55 4.38
C GLY A 214 -23.95 -19.26 3.34
N LYS A 215 -24.06 -18.01 2.86
CA LYS A 215 -25.15 -17.60 1.95
C LYS A 215 -24.84 -17.88 0.48
N ARG A 216 -23.65 -17.49 0.03
CA ARG A 216 -23.24 -17.56 -1.38
C ARG A 216 -21.81 -18.05 -1.50
N TYR A 217 -21.62 -19.30 -1.94
CA TYR A 217 -20.30 -19.91 -2.06
C TYR A 217 -19.40 -19.16 -3.04
N ARG A 218 -19.84 -18.98 -4.31
CA ARG A 218 -19.00 -18.39 -5.37
C ARG A 218 -18.52 -17.00 -5.01
N LYS A 219 -19.41 -16.16 -4.47
CA LYS A 219 -19.06 -14.80 -4.03
C LYS A 219 -18.03 -14.81 -2.92
N THR A 220 -18.20 -15.70 -1.93
CA THR A 220 -17.25 -15.84 -0.81
C THR A 220 -15.88 -16.31 -1.33
N GLN A 221 -15.85 -17.25 -2.28
CA GLN A 221 -14.62 -17.78 -2.87
C GLN A 221 -13.86 -16.73 -3.68
N TYR A 222 -14.56 -15.88 -4.46
CA TYR A 222 -13.90 -14.78 -5.18
C TYR A 222 -13.34 -13.71 -4.25
N LEU A 223 -14.07 -13.34 -3.19
CA LEU A 223 -13.59 -12.38 -2.20
C LEU A 223 -12.35 -12.90 -1.45
N ALA A 224 -12.36 -14.18 -1.06
CA ALA A 224 -11.19 -14.83 -0.48
C ALA A 224 -10.02 -14.86 -1.48
N GLY A 225 -10.29 -15.10 -2.77
CA GLY A 225 -9.28 -15.03 -3.83
C GLY A 225 -8.62 -13.65 -3.97
N ILE A 226 -9.40 -12.56 -3.95
CA ILE A 226 -8.87 -11.19 -3.98
C ILE A 226 -8.00 -10.92 -2.74
N SER A 227 -8.35 -11.49 -1.60
CA SER A 227 -7.56 -11.31 -0.37
C SER A 227 -6.19 -11.99 -0.39
N LEU A 228 -5.92 -12.93 -1.32
CA LEU A 228 -4.58 -13.53 -1.49
C LEU A 228 -3.51 -12.47 -1.81
N CYS A 229 -3.91 -11.36 -2.41
CA CYS A 229 -3.03 -10.23 -2.70
C CYS A 229 -2.54 -9.50 -1.43
N SER A 230 -3.09 -9.81 -0.26
CA SER A 230 -2.79 -9.14 1.01
C SER A 230 -1.40 -9.45 1.60
N ARG A 231 -0.50 -10.18 0.90
CA ARG A 231 0.95 -10.38 1.20
C ARG A 231 1.36 -10.35 2.69
N GLY A 232 0.61 -11.02 3.58
CA GLY A 232 0.98 -11.15 4.99
C GLY A 232 2.26 -11.97 5.12
N PHE A 233 3.41 -11.31 5.29
CA PHE A 233 4.73 -11.95 5.33
C PHE A 233 5.10 -12.74 4.07
N ILE A 234 4.73 -12.24 2.88
CA ILE A 234 5.05 -12.75 1.52
C ILE A 234 4.49 -14.16 1.22
N ILE A 235 4.61 -15.11 2.16
CA ILE A 235 4.33 -16.54 2.02
C ILE A 235 3.23 -16.98 3.01
N PHE A 236 3.32 -16.59 4.29
CA PHE A 236 2.47 -17.16 5.34
C PHE A 236 0.99 -16.78 5.22
N GLY A 237 0.69 -15.49 4.98
CA GLY A 237 -0.67 -14.99 4.81
C GLY A 237 -1.40 -15.62 3.63
N PRO A 238 -0.83 -15.60 2.41
CA PRO A 238 -1.43 -16.27 1.25
C PRO A 238 -1.66 -17.77 1.44
N ILE A 239 -0.73 -18.51 2.08
CA ILE A 239 -0.91 -19.93 2.37
C ILE A 239 -2.13 -20.16 3.27
N LEU A 240 -2.30 -19.36 4.31
CA LEU A 240 -3.41 -19.48 5.24
C LEU A 240 -4.76 -19.18 4.57
N ILE A 241 -4.80 -18.15 3.72
CA ILE A 241 -5.98 -17.82 2.92
C ILE A 241 -6.29 -18.95 1.93
N LEU A 242 -5.28 -19.48 1.25
CA LEU A 242 -5.42 -20.57 0.28
C LEU A 242 -5.89 -21.86 0.95
N MET A 243 -5.37 -22.20 2.13
CA MET A 243 -5.85 -23.30 2.94
C MET A 243 -7.32 -23.10 3.35
N GLY A 244 -7.69 -21.89 3.73
CA GLY A 244 -9.09 -21.51 3.99
C GLY A 244 -9.98 -21.71 2.76
N MET A 245 -9.52 -21.30 1.56
CA MET A 245 -10.24 -21.48 0.29
C MET A 245 -10.37 -22.95 -0.14
N ILE A 246 -9.35 -23.77 0.11
CA ILE A 246 -9.38 -25.22 -0.14
C ILE A 246 -10.40 -25.88 0.79
N LEU A 247 -10.37 -25.58 2.08
CA LEU A 247 -11.37 -26.08 3.01
C LEU A 247 -12.78 -25.58 2.65
N MET A 248 -12.89 -24.34 2.16
CA MET A 248 -14.17 -23.80 1.67
C MET A 248 -14.74 -24.62 0.50
N MET A 249 -13.90 -25.10 -0.41
CA MET A 249 -14.30 -26.00 -1.49
C MET A 249 -14.88 -27.32 -0.97
N MET A 250 -14.31 -27.87 0.11
CA MET A 250 -14.80 -29.11 0.72
C MET A 250 -16.15 -28.92 1.44
N VAL A 251 -16.49 -27.70 1.84
CA VAL A 251 -17.74 -27.38 2.55
C VAL A 251 -18.73 -26.59 1.69
N LYS A 252 -18.59 -26.60 0.36
CA LYS A 252 -19.47 -25.86 -0.58
C LYS A 252 -20.96 -26.22 -0.42
N GLU A 253 -21.26 -27.47 -0.05
CA GLU A 253 -22.63 -27.98 0.18
C GLU A 253 -23.28 -27.35 1.43
N GLN A 254 -22.49 -26.74 2.31
CA GLN A 254 -22.96 -25.98 3.47
C GLN A 254 -23.37 -24.55 3.13
N PHE A 255 -23.37 -24.17 1.85
CA PHE A 255 -23.84 -22.86 1.40
C PHE A 255 -25.27 -22.96 0.86
N ALA A 256 -26.10 -21.98 1.21
CA ALA A 256 -27.51 -21.96 0.86
C ALA A 256 -27.77 -21.94 -0.66
N ASP A 257 -26.89 -21.31 -1.45
CA ASP A 257 -27.00 -21.31 -2.91
C ASP A 257 -26.76 -22.71 -3.50
N HIS A 258 -25.73 -23.41 -3.02
CA HIS A 258 -25.44 -24.78 -3.48
C HIS A 258 -26.47 -25.82 -3.01
N ALA A 259 -26.90 -25.73 -1.75
CA ALA A 259 -27.87 -26.67 -1.19
C ALA A 259 -29.23 -26.61 -1.91
N VAL A 260 -29.65 -25.41 -2.32
CA VAL A 260 -30.90 -25.23 -3.09
C VAL A 260 -30.76 -25.75 -4.52
N ASP A 261 -29.62 -25.50 -5.18
CA ASP A 261 -29.37 -25.97 -6.56
C ASP A 261 -29.30 -27.51 -6.66
N GLU A 262 -28.72 -28.20 -5.67
CA GLU A 262 -28.67 -29.67 -5.67
C GLU A 262 -30.05 -30.30 -5.42
N ARG A 263 -30.80 -29.81 -4.42
CA ARG A 263 -32.14 -30.36 -4.12
C ARG A 263 -33.16 -30.05 -5.22
N THR A 264 -33.02 -28.93 -5.93
CA THR A 264 -33.90 -28.62 -7.08
C THR A 264 -33.58 -29.47 -8.31
N LYS A 265 -32.32 -29.87 -8.53
CA LYS A 265 -31.97 -30.85 -9.57
C LYS A 265 -32.52 -32.24 -9.27
N SER A 266 -32.38 -32.71 -8.03
CA SER A 266 -32.92 -34.02 -7.62
C SER A 266 -34.44 -34.08 -7.76
N ALA A 267 -35.15 -33.01 -7.43
CA ALA A 267 -36.61 -32.96 -7.52
C ALA A 267 -37.15 -32.86 -8.97
N GLY A 268 -36.29 -32.55 -9.95
CA GLY A 268 -36.66 -32.48 -11.37
C GLY A 268 -36.36 -33.75 -12.18
N ASP A 269 -35.58 -34.68 -11.62
CA ASP A 269 -35.28 -35.98 -12.22
C ASP A 269 -36.34 -37.05 -11.86
N ASP A 270 -37.09 -36.80 -10.79
CA ASP A 270 -38.18 -37.66 -10.29
C ASP A 270 -39.59 -37.28 -10.84
N SER A 271 -39.67 -36.37 -11.82
CA SER A 271 -40.93 -35.87 -12.41
C SER A 271 -41.01 -36.06 -13.92
#